data_AF-A0A9D1VC70-F1
#
_entry.id   AF-A0A9D1VC70-F1
#
_cell.length_a   1.000
_cell.length_b   1.000
_cell.length_c   1.000
_cell.angle_alpha   90.00
_cell.angle_beta   90.00
_cell.angle_gamma   90.00
#
_symmetry.space_group_name_H-M   'P 1'
#
loop_
_entity.id
_entity.type
_entity.pdbx_description
1 polymer ?
#
loop_
_entity_poly.entity_id
_entity_poly.type
_entity_poly.pdbx_seq_one_letter_code
_entity_poly.pdbx_strand_id
1 'polypeptide(L)'
;MTDRERFGGIARLYSEEGADKIAHSRAAVVGIGGVGSWAAEALARSGVGTIILLDLDDICLTNTNRQIHALEGQYGRPKVDVMAERLRLINPAVRTIPIQAFYTPGHPERLFDEKPDVVIDAIDSMKSKCHLIAECRTRGVPIVTCGGAGGRIDPSRIAVADLARTCGDNMLSQLRKILRQQYDFPLYDRCPEIGIPCVYSSEKPRFARCDGSVSLEREAGHVGRISCHAGFGSAAHITGSFGLMMAGLALNILCPDSLSSSACSTCSPKP
;
A
#
# COMPACT_ATOMS: atom_id res chain seq x y z
N MET A 1 11.88 -23.66 -7.83
CA MET A 1 12.97 -23.51 -6.85
C MET A 1 13.31 -22.04 -6.77
N THR A 2 13.15 -21.46 -5.59
CA THR A 2 13.49 -20.07 -5.28
C THR A 2 15.00 -19.87 -5.42
N ASP A 3 15.46 -18.79 -6.07
CA ASP A 3 16.89 -18.49 -6.21
C ASP A 3 17.51 -18.31 -4.81
N ARG A 4 18.23 -19.34 -4.36
CA ARG A 4 18.78 -19.41 -2.99
C ARG A 4 19.87 -18.39 -2.73
N GLU A 5 20.58 -17.95 -3.76
CA GLU A 5 21.62 -16.93 -3.60
C GLU A 5 21.00 -15.56 -3.38
N ARG A 6 19.96 -15.19 -4.14
CA ARG A 6 19.25 -13.92 -3.97
C ARG A 6 18.39 -13.86 -2.72
N PHE A 7 17.67 -14.94 -2.41
CA PHE A 7 16.61 -14.94 -1.40
C PHE A 7 16.89 -15.82 -0.18
N GLY A 8 18.11 -16.34 -0.01
CA GLY A 8 18.48 -17.12 1.18
C GLY A 8 18.26 -16.36 2.50
N GLY A 9 18.33 -15.02 2.49
CA GLY A 9 17.95 -14.19 3.64
C GLY A 9 16.46 -14.25 4.00
N ILE A 10 15.59 -14.36 3.00
CA ILE A 10 14.14 -14.52 3.20
C ILE A 10 13.85 -15.90 3.80
N ALA A 11 14.48 -16.96 3.30
CA ALA A 11 14.32 -18.31 3.85
C ALA A 11 14.78 -18.41 5.31
N ARG A 12 15.85 -17.71 5.71
CA ARG A 12 16.26 -17.66 7.13
C ARG A 12 15.26 -16.91 8.03
N LEU A 13 14.49 -15.98 7.48
CA LEU A 13 13.54 -15.16 8.22
C LEU A 13 12.15 -15.81 8.31
N TYR A 14 11.65 -16.35 7.19
CA TYR A 14 10.30 -16.90 7.05
C TYR A 14 10.27 -18.45 7.00
N SER A 15 11.40 -19.12 7.22
CA SER A 15 11.66 -20.55 6.92
C SER A 15 11.73 -20.85 5.42
N GLU A 16 12.29 -22.02 5.07
CA GLU A 16 12.30 -22.51 3.67
C GLU A 16 10.87 -22.68 3.14
N GLU A 17 9.96 -23.24 3.94
CA GLU A 17 8.55 -23.41 3.54
C GLU A 17 7.85 -22.06 3.33
N GLY A 18 8.10 -21.08 4.20
CA GLY A 18 7.52 -19.75 4.06
C GLY A 18 8.07 -18.99 2.86
N ALA A 19 9.38 -19.09 2.60
CA ALA A 19 9.98 -18.53 1.39
C ALA A 19 9.40 -19.18 0.12
N ASP A 20 9.18 -20.50 0.12
CA ASP A 20 8.53 -21.18 -1.00
C ASP A 20 7.07 -20.74 -1.16
N LYS A 21 6.30 -20.54 -0.08
CA LYS A 21 4.93 -19.98 -0.16
C LYS A 21 4.92 -18.59 -0.79
N ILE A 22 5.82 -17.70 -0.34
CA ILE A 22 5.98 -16.36 -0.90
C ILE A 22 6.35 -16.44 -2.40
N ALA A 23 7.26 -17.34 -2.77
CA ALA A 23 7.68 -17.54 -4.16
C ALA A 23 6.58 -18.08 -5.09
N HIS A 24 5.54 -18.72 -4.56
CA HIS A 24 4.39 -19.18 -5.34
C HIS A 24 3.17 -18.24 -5.26
N SER A 25 3.28 -17.14 -4.51
CA SER A 25 2.21 -16.17 -4.31
C SER A 25 2.10 -15.11 -5.42
N ARG A 26 0.92 -14.53 -5.54
CA ARG A 26 0.53 -13.47 -6.47
C ARG A 26 0.10 -12.24 -5.67
N ALA A 27 0.93 -11.21 -5.66
CA ALA A 27 0.61 -9.94 -4.99
C ALA A 27 0.23 -8.88 -6.02
N ALA A 28 -0.88 -8.21 -5.80
CA ALA A 28 -1.25 -7.03 -6.59
C ALA A 28 -0.92 -5.73 -5.86
N VAL A 29 -0.40 -4.75 -6.59
CA VAL A 29 -0.21 -3.38 -6.10
C VAL A 29 -1.00 -2.44 -7.00
N VAL A 30 -2.00 -1.78 -6.41
CA VAL A 30 -2.89 -0.87 -7.12
C VAL A 30 -2.53 0.58 -6.76
N GLY A 31 -2.05 1.32 -7.76
CA GLY A 31 -1.40 2.62 -7.61
C GLY A 31 0.12 2.49 -7.43
N ILE A 32 0.90 2.76 -8.48
CA ILE A 32 2.37 2.69 -8.51
C ILE A 32 2.97 4.08 -8.26
N GLY A 33 2.47 4.76 -7.22
CA GLY A 33 2.88 6.09 -6.81
C GLY A 33 3.95 6.11 -5.71
N GLY A 34 3.91 7.14 -4.85
CA GLY A 34 4.89 7.32 -3.77
C GLY A 34 4.87 6.25 -2.69
N VAL A 35 3.79 5.47 -2.57
CA VAL A 35 3.68 4.34 -1.62
C VAL A 35 3.83 3.02 -2.38
N GLY A 36 2.99 2.78 -3.39
CA GLY A 36 2.95 1.48 -4.08
C GLY A 36 4.23 1.13 -4.84
N SER A 37 4.98 2.11 -5.36
CA SER A 37 6.26 1.80 -6.02
C SER A 37 7.30 1.18 -5.08
N TRP A 38 7.34 1.61 -3.81
CA TRP A 38 8.19 1.01 -2.77
C TRP A 38 7.63 -0.32 -2.27
N ALA A 39 6.31 -0.47 -2.20
CA ALA A 39 5.69 -1.75 -1.87
C ALA A 39 6.03 -2.82 -2.92
N ALA A 40 5.90 -2.48 -4.21
CA ALA A 40 6.26 -3.37 -5.32
C ALA A 40 7.76 -3.75 -5.30
N GLU A 41 8.65 -2.80 -5.05
CA GLU A 41 10.08 -3.06 -4.85
C GLU A 41 10.32 -4.07 -3.71
N ALA A 42 9.69 -3.86 -2.56
CA ALA A 42 9.85 -4.72 -1.39
C ALA A 42 9.32 -6.13 -1.62
N LEU A 43 8.19 -6.28 -2.34
CA LEU A 43 7.65 -7.60 -2.72
C LEU A 43 8.64 -8.37 -3.61
N ALA A 44 9.23 -7.71 -4.62
CA ALA A 44 10.21 -8.36 -5.50
C ALA A 44 11.49 -8.74 -4.76
N ARG A 45 11.97 -7.87 -3.86
CA ARG A 45 13.12 -8.14 -2.99
C ARG A 45 12.85 -9.24 -1.95
N SER A 46 11.59 -9.55 -1.70
CA SER A 46 11.16 -10.64 -0.81
C SER A 46 10.92 -11.96 -1.55
N GLY A 47 11.12 -11.98 -2.88
CA GLY A 47 11.00 -13.20 -3.67
C GLY A 47 9.56 -13.56 -4.08
N VAL A 48 8.60 -12.63 -3.98
CA VAL A 48 7.22 -12.88 -4.47
C VAL A 48 7.25 -13.30 -5.94
N GLY A 49 6.56 -14.39 -6.26
CA GLY A 49 6.64 -15.02 -7.59
C GLY A 49 5.93 -14.26 -8.70
N THR A 50 4.75 -13.70 -8.41
CA THR A 50 3.99 -12.90 -9.36
C THR A 50 3.61 -11.55 -8.76
N ILE A 51 3.93 -10.46 -9.46
CA ILE A 51 3.58 -9.10 -9.04
C ILE A 51 2.73 -8.43 -10.12
N ILE A 52 1.47 -8.15 -9.78
CA ILE A 52 0.51 -7.46 -10.63
C ILE A 52 0.60 -5.97 -10.31
N LEU A 53 0.82 -5.13 -11.32
CA LEU A 53 1.01 -3.69 -11.17
C LEU A 53 -0.11 -2.98 -11.92
N LEU A 54 -0.93 -2.19 -11.23
CA LEU A 54 -2.06 -1.49 -11.86
C LEU A 54 -1.97 0.00 -11.58
N ASP A 55 -1.70 0.78 -12.62
CA ASP A 55 -1.68 2.26 -12.61
C ASP A 55 -1.79 2.75 -14.07
N LEU A 56 -2.46 3.89 -14.33
CA LEU A 56 -2.55 4.46 -15.67
C LEU A 56 -1.40 5.43 -15.96
N ASP A 57 -0.88 6.09 -14.92
CA ASP A 57 -0.06 7.28 -15.06
C ASP A 57 1.31 6.98 -15.68
N ASP A 58 1.85 7.99 -16.35
CA ASP A 58 3.25 8.07 -16.74
C ASP A 58 4.10 8.70 -15.62
N ILE A 59 5.40 8.46 -15.67
CA ILE A 59 6.36 9.04 -14.74
C ILE A 59 6.52 10.53 -15.04
N CYS A 60 6.30 11.38 -14.03
CA CYS A 60 6.50 12.82 -14.13
C CYS A 60 7.76 13.27 -13.36
N LEU A 61 8.44 14.32 -13.82
CA LEU A 61 9.55 14.97 -13.09
C LEU A 61 9.18 15.34 -11.65
N THR A 62 7.93 15.73 -11.41
CA THR A 62 7.43 16.07 -10.07
C THR A 62 7.30 14.85 -9.13
N ASN A 63 7.58 13.64 -9.61
CA ASN A 63 7.52 12.40 -8.82
C ASN A 63 8.86 12.10 -8.11
N THR A 64 9.96 12.74 -8.51
CA THR A 64 11.34 12.49 -8.04
C THR A 64 11.49 12.55 -6.52
N ASN A 65 10.71 13.39 -5.84
CA ASN A 65 10.79 13.53 -4.38
C ASN A 65 10.30 12.30 -3.58
N ARG A 66 9.62 11.32 -4.23
CA ARG A 66 8.89 10.27 -3.50
C ARG A 66 8.68 8.92 -4.21
N GLN A 67 8.91 8.81 -5.51
CA GLN A 67 8.62 7.58 -6.27
C GLN A 67 9.93 6.94 -6.76
N ILE A 68 10.12 5.64 -6.50
CA ILE A 68 11.41 4.97 -6.73
C ILE A 68 11.80 4.87 -8.22
N HIS A 69 10.82 4.92 -9.12
CA HIS A 69 11.01 4.82 -10.58
C HIS A 69 11.25 6.18 -11.27
N ALA A 70 11.08 7.30 -10.55
CA ALA A 70 11.25 8.64 -11.09
C ALA A 70 12.74 9.04 -11.17
N LEU A 71 13.40 8.52 -12.21
CA LEU A 71 14.83 8.72 -12.48
C LEU A 71 15.03 9.44 -13.82
N GLU A 72 16.18 10.08 -13.99
CA GLU A 72 16.58 10.67 -15.26
C GLU A 72 16.52 9.62 -16.39
N GLY A 73 15.97 10.01 -17.54
CA GLY A 73 15.72 9.09 -18.66
C GLY A 73 14.47 8.21 -18.55
N GLN A 74 13.71 8.26 -17.44
CA GLN A 74 12.46 7.51 -17.27
C GLN A 74 11.19 8.37 -17.39
N TYR A 75 11.32 9.69 -17.39
CA TYR A 75 10.19 10.61 -17.47
C TYR A 75 9.38 10.42 -18.77
N GLY A 76 8.05 10.45 -18.67
CA GLY A 76 7.11 10.25 -19.76
C GLY A 76 6.83 8.78 -20.11
N ARG A 77 7.48 7.81 -19.45
CA ARG A 77 7.20 6.39 -19.62
C ARG A 77 6.08 5.92 -18.67
N PRO A 78 5.30 4.88 -19.02
CA PRO A 78 4.30 4.30 -18.12
C PRO A 78 4.92 3.80 -16.82
N LYS A 79 4.34 4.18 -15.66
CA LYS A 79 4.86 3.77 -14.34
C LYS A 79 4.91 2.26 -14.19
N VAL A 80 3.87 1.56 -14.63
CA VAL A 80 3.77 0.10 -14.53
C VAL A 80 4.86 -0.62 -15.32
N ASP A 81 5.22 -0.11 -16.49
CA ASP A 81 6.21 -0.73 -17.37
C ASP A 81 7.63 -0.55 -16.82
N VAL A 82 7.98 0.68 -16.43
CA VAL A 82 9.29 0.97 -15.82
C VAL A 82 9.46 0.22 -14.50
N MET A 83 8.40 0.14 -13.70
CA MET A 83 8.44 -0.66 -12.47
C MET A 83 8.61 -2.14 -12.81
N ALA A 84 7.86 -2.69 -13.77
CA ALA A 84 8.00 -4.09 -14.19
C ALA A 84 9.42 -4.42 -14.69
N GLU A 85 10.04 -3.56 -15.51
CA GLU A 85 11.45 -3.68 -15.92
C GLU A 85 12.37 -3.75 -14.70
N ARG A 86 12.21 -2.81 -13.77
CA ARG A 86 13.00 -2.75 -12.54
C ARG A 86 12.85 -4.01 -11.69
N LEU A 87 11.64 -4.53 -11.50
CA LEU A 87 11.41 -5.74 -10.71
C LEU A 87 12.08 -6.97 -11.33
N ARG A 88 12.08 -7.09 -12.67
CA ARG A 88 12.79 -8.18 -13.37
C ARG A 88 14.32 -8.08 -13.23
N LEU A 89 14.87 -6.87 -13.13
CA LEU A 89 16.31 -6.67 -12.84
C LEU A 89 16.68 -7.15 -11.42
N ILE A 90 15.74 -7.03 -10.47
CA ILE A 90 15.92 -7.53 -9.09
C ILE A 90 15.81 -9.05 -9.05
N ASN A 91 14.74 -9.59 -9.65
CA ASN A 91 14.43 -11.01 -9.71
C ASN A 91 14.09 -11.42 -11.14
N PRO A 92 15.03 -11.99 -11.92
CA PRO A 92 14.74 -12.42 -13.29
C PRO A 92 13.63 -13.47 -13.42
N ALA A 93 13.33 -14.19 -12.33
CA ALA A 93 12.26 -15.20 -12.29
C ALA A 93 10.88 -14.64 -11.93
N VAL A 94 10.78 -13.36 -11.51
CA VAL A 94 9.48 -12.77 -11.16
C VAL A 94 8.60 -12.61 -12.40
N ARG A 95 7.36 -13.09 -12.31
CA ARG A 95 6.34 -12.80 -13.30
C ARG A 95 5.69 -11.46 -12.97
N THR A 96 6.04 -10.41 -13.70
CA THR A 96 5.34 -9.12 -13.59
C THR A 96 4.17 -9.04 -14.55
N ILE A 97 3.04 -8.48 -14.11
CA ILE A 97 1.85 -8.25 -14.93
C ILE A 97 1.52 -6.75 -14.86
N PRO A 98 2.10 -5.92 -15.76
CA PRO A 98 1.77 -4.51 -15.84
C PRO A 98 0.41 -4.32 -16.51
N ILE A 99 -0.49 -3.61 -15.84
CA ILE A 99 -1.83 -3.25 -16.32
C ILE A 99 -1.90 -1.74 -16.34
N GLN A 100 -1.69 -1.16 -17.52
CA GLN A 100 -1.75 0.28 -17.70
C GLN A 100 -3.21 0.76 -17.78
N ALA A 101 -3.85 0.92 -16.62
CA ALA A 101 -5.26 1.31 -16.51
C ALA A 101 -5.55 1.97 -15.17
N PHE A 102 -6.63 2.76 -15.10
CA PHE A 102 -7.20 3.14 -13.81
C PHE A 102 -8.02 1.98 -13.25
N TYR A 103 -7.88 1.72 -11.95
CA TYR A 103 -8.84 0.89 -11.26
C TYR A 103 -10.17 1.64 -11.16
N THR A 104 -11.23 1.04 -11.70
CA THR A 104 -12.58 1.62 -11.70
C THR A 104 -13.62 0.59 -11.28
N PRO A 105 -14.72 1.02 -10.64
CA PRO A 105 -15.83 0.13 -10.29
C PRO A 105 -16.45 -0.64 -11.45
N GLY A 106 -16.37 -0.11 -12.68
CA GLY A 106 -16.99 -0.73 -13.85
C GLY A 106 -16.18 -1.89 -14.43
N HIS A 107 -14.89 -1.99 -14.08
CA HIS A 107 -13.97 -2.97 -14.65
C HIS A 107 -13.06 -3.65 -13.59
N PRO A 108 -13.61 -4.20 -12.49
CA PRO A 108 -12.81 -4.87 -11.46
C PRO A 108 -12.07 -6.10 -12.01
N GLU A 109 -12.61 -6.77 -13.03
CA GLU A 109 -12.05 -7.96 -13.68
C GLU A 109 -10.62 -7.74 -14.17
N ARG A 110 -10.26 -6.51 -14.58
CA ARG A 110 -8.89 -6.17 -15.00
C ARG A 110 -7.85 -6.53 -13.95
N LEU A 111 -8.21 -6.43 -12.66
CA LEU A 111 -7.36 -6.83 -11.56
C LEU A 111 -7.61 -8.29 -11.15
N PHE A 112 -8.88 -8.67 -10.98
CA PHE A 112 -9.24 -9.92 -10.30
C PHE A 112 -9.15 -11.16 -11.20
N ASP A 113 -9.15 -11.02 -12.53
CA ASP A 113 -8.91 -12.16 -13.44
C ASP A 113 -7.47 -12.68 -13.32
N GLU A 114 -6.56 -11.83 -12.83
CA GLU A 114 -5.20 -12.22 -12.47
C GLU A 114 -5.12 -12.94 -11.11
N LYS A 115 -6.24 -13.17 -10.42
CA LYS A 115 -6.33 -13.97 -9.19
C LYS A 115 -5.24 -13.63 -8.16
N PRO A 116 -5.17 -12.38 -7.67
CA PRO A 116 -4.22 -12.02 -6.62
C PRO A 116 -4.56 -12.77 -5.32
N ASP A 117 -3.53 -13.28 -4.65
CA ASP A 117 -3.63 -13.86 -3.30
C ASP A 117 -3.69 -12.77 -2.22
N VAL A 118 -3.14 -11.59 -2.52
CA VAL A 118 -3.22 -10.40 -1.68
C VAL A 118 -3.21 -9.13 -2.53
N VAL A 119 -3.94 -8.10 -2.09
CA VAL A 119 -3.96 -6.78 -2.71
C VAL A 119 -3.36 -5.73 -1.78
N ILE A 120 -2.45 -4.90 -2.32
CA ILE A 120 -1.94 -3.69 -1.69
C ILE A 120 -2.63 -2.49 -2.37
N ASP A 121 -3.46 -1.80 -1.61
CA ASP A 121 -4.20 -0.62 -2.05
C ASP A 121 -3.45 0.68 -1.68
N ALA A 122 -2.77 1.24 -2.69
CA ALA A 122 -2.08 2.52 -2.64
C ALA A 122 -2.77 3.59 -3.51
N ILE A 123 -4.09 3.46 -3.73
CA ILE A 123 -4.90 4.39 -4.51
C ILE A 123 -5.16 5.68 -3.73
N ASP A 124 -5.16 6.82 -4.43
CA ASP A 124 -5.49 8.16 -3.92
C ASP A 124 -6.97 8.54 -4.15
N SER A 125 -7.58 8.10 -5.25
CA SER A 125 -9.00 8.27 -5.55
C SER A 125 -9.90 7.55 -4.55
N MET A 126 -10.66 8.33 -3.76
CA MET A 126 -11.57 7.81 -2.73
C MET A 126 -12.59 6.82 -3.30
N LYS A 127 -13.17 7.09 -4.47
CA LYS A 127 -14.19 6.23 -5.10
C LYS A 127 -13.60 4.85 -5.44
N SER A 128 -12.45 4.84 -6.11
CA SER A 128 -11.76 3.62 -6.51
C SER A 128 -11.27 2.84 -5.30
N LYS A 129 -10.75 3.53 -4.28
CA LYS A 129 -10.30 2.94 -3.01
C LYS A 129 -11.41 2.21 -2.26
N CYS A 130 -12.56 2.87 -2.07
CA CYS A 130 -13.71 2.26 -1.41
C CYS A 130 -14.19 1.01 -2.15
N HIS A 131 -14.29 1.12 -3.48
CA HIS A 131 -14.73 0.00 -4.31
C HIS A 131 -13.76 -1.18 -4.25
N LEU A 132 -12.45 -0.94 -4.34
CA LEU A 132 -11.44 -2.00 -4.28
C LEU A 132 -11.53 -2.78 -2.97
N ILE A 133 -11.64 -2.07 -1.84
CA ILE A 133 -11.78 -2.68 -0.52
C ILE A 133 -13.07 -3.52 -0.42
N ALA A 134 -14.19 -2.99 -0.92
CA ALA A 134 -15.44 -3.73 -0.95
C ALA A 134 -15.38 -4.98 -1.84
N GLU A 135 -14.76 -4.87 -3.02
CA GLU A 135 -14.63 -5.96 -3.98
C GLU A 135 -13.72 -7.06 -3.45
N CYS A 136 -12.61 -6.70 -2.80
CA CYS A 136 -11.75 -7.64 -2.07
C CYS A 136 -12.53 -8.41 -1.01
N ARG A 137 -13.37 -7.74 -0.21
CA ARG A 137 -14.25 -8.39 0.79
C ARG A 137 -15.23 -9.35 0.12
N THR A 138 -15.92 -8.94 -0.94
CA THR A 138 -16.87 -9.78 -1.69
C THR A 138 -16.21 -11.04 -2.25
N ARG A 139 -14.96 -10.94 -2.72
CA ARG A 139 -14.21 -12.04 -3.33
C ARG A 139 -13.42 -12.87 -2.32
N GLY A 140 -13.38 -12.47 -1.05
CA GLY A 140 -12.54 -13.11 -0.03
C GLY A 140 -11.04 -12.95 -0.30
N VAL A 141 -10.63 -11.92 -1.03
CA VAL A 141 -9.21 -11.61 -1.31
C VAL A 141 -8.69 -10.67 -0.22
N PRO A 142 -7.69 -11.06 0.57
CA PRO A 142 -7.08 -10.18 1.56
C PRO A 142 -6.55 -8.87 0.97
N ILE A 143 -6.70 -7.79 1.71
CA ILE A 143 -6.27 -6.45 1.30
C ILE A 143 -5.57 -5.70 2.43
N VAL A 144 -4.47 -5.05 2.08
CA VAL A 144 -3.78 -4.06 2.92
C VAL A 144 -4.01 -2.69 2.32
N THR A 145 -4.44 -1.72 3.12
CA THR A 145 -4.68 -0.34 2.67
C THR A 145 -3.82 0.66 3.46
N CYS A 146 -3.86 1.93 3.06
CA CYS A 146 -3.17 2.99 3.77
C CYS A 146 -3.93 4.31 3.75
N GLY A 147 -3.59 5.17 4.71
CA GLY A 147 -4.01 6.56 4.76
C GLY A 147 -3.16 7.48 3.87
N GLY A 148 -3.29 8.79 4.12
CA GLY A 148 -2.56 9.81 3.39
C GLY A 148 -1.13 9.97 3.90
N ALA A 149 -0.15 9.56 3.09
CA ALA A 149 1.28 9.74 3.41
C ALA A 149 1.82 11.17 3.15
N GLY A 150 1.04 12.02 2.45
CA GLY A 150 1.41 13.41 2.17
C GLY A 150 1.31 14.34 3.38
N GLY A 151 2.10 15.40 3.39
CA GLY A 151 2.11 16.44 4.42
C GLY A 151 2.72 15.97 5.73
N ARG A 152 3.53 14.90 5.70
CA ARG A 152 4.13 14.27 6.87
C ARG A 152 5.65 14.33 6.79
N ILE A 153 6.32 14.34 7.93
CA ILE A 153 7.78 14.36 8.00
C ILE A 153 8.37 13.38 9.00
N ASP A 154 7.57 12.86 9.94
CA ASP A 154 8.06 12.02 11.03
C ASP A 154 7.73 10.53 10.79
N PRO A 155 8.70 9.71 10.36
CA PRO A 155 8.47 8.29 10.11
C PRO A 155 8.20 7.50 11.40
N SER A 156 8.60 8.00 12.58
CA SER A 156 8.37 7.32 13.87
C SER A 156 6.90 7.30 14.28
N ARG A 157 6.07 8.13 13.63
CA ARG A 157 4.62 8.24 13.89
C ARG A 157 3.77 7.41 12.95
N ILE A 158 4.40 6.64 12.06
CA ILE A 158 3.73 5.67 11.20
C ILE A 158 3.39 4.44 12.04
N ALA A 159 2.14 3.99 11.95
CA ALA A 159 1.63 2.86 12.69
C ALA A 159 0.76 1.98 11.78
N VAL A 160 0.52 0.75 12.25
CA VAL A 160 -0.43 -0.18 11.67
C VAL A 160 -1.58 -0.37 12.65
N ALA A 161 -2.80 -0.36 12.15
CA ALA A 161 -3.99 -0.79 12.87
C ALA A 161 -4.99 -1.41 11.90
N ASP A 162 -5.99 -2.12 12.42
CA ASP A 162 -7.18 -2.43 11.62
C ASP A 162 -7.84 -1.13 11.13
N LEU A 163 -8.35 -1.13 9.89
CA LEU A 163 -8.99 0.05 9.29
C LEU A 163 -10.05 0.66 10.21
N ALA A 164 -10.82 -0.15 10.95
CA ALA A 164 -11.83 0.31 11.90
C ALA A 164 -11.26 1.08 13.09
N ARG A 165 -9.97 0.91 13.41
CA ARG A 165 -9.27 1.50 14.55
C ARG A 165 -8.37 2.69 14.20
N THR A 166 -8.16 2.98 12.92
CA THR A 166 -7.30 4.09 12.50
C THR A 166 -7.85 5.47 12.91
N CYS A 167 -6.95 6.37 13.31
CA CYS A 167 -7.29 7.70 13.81
C CYS A 167 -6.37 8.79 13.22
N GLY A 168 -6.74 10.07 13.36
CA GLY A 168 -5.88 11.20 12.94
C GLY A 168 -5.70 11.41 11.43
N ASP A 169 -6.43 10.66 10.59
CA ASP A 169 -6.36 10.73 9.14
C ASP A 169 -7.74 10.99 8.52
N ASN A 170 -7.89 12.15 7.85
CA ASN A 170 -9.14 12.57 7.22
C ASN A 170 -9.54 11.67 6.04
N MET A 171 -8.56 11.17 5.28
CA MET A 171 -8.82 10.26 4.17
C MET A 171 -9.40 8.96 4.71
N LEU A 172 -8.82 8.41 5.77
CA LEU A 172 -9.34 7.18 6.39
C LEU A 172 -10.69 7.40 7.07
N SER A 173 -10.91 8.56 7.70
CA SER A 173 -12.23 8.92 8.24
C SER A 173 -13.31 8.97 7.16
N GLN A 174 -13.00 9.55 6.00
CA GLN A 174 -13.92 9.61 4.86
C GLN A 174 -14.13 8.22 4.24
N LEU A 175 -13.06 7.44 4.09
CA LEU A 175 -13.10 6.06 3.61
C LEU A 175 -14.05 5.21 4.46
N ARG A 176 -13.88 5.21 5.79
CA ARG A 176 -14.75 4.47 6.70
C ARG A 176 -16.21 4.90 6.59
N LYS A 177 -16.47 6.21 6.48
CA LYS A 177 -17.82 6.75 6.30
C LYS A 177 -18.47 6.22 5.02
N ILE A 178 -17.75 6.22 3.90
CA ILE A 178 -18.28 5.75 2.61
C ILE A 178 -18.48 4.24 2.64
N LEU A 179 -17.51 3.47 3.13
CA LEU A 179 -17.62 2.01 3.27
C LEU A 179 -18.85 1.61 4.11
N ARG A 180 -19.12 2.34 5.20
CA ARG A 180 -20.33 2.15 6.01
C ARG A 180 -21.62 2.46 5.25
N GLN A 181 -21.63 3.57 4.51
CA GLN A 181 -22.85 4.11 3.90
C GLN A 181 -23.22 3.44 2.57
N GLN A 182 -22.24 2.92 1.83
CA GLN A 182 -22.41 2.48 0.44
C GLN A 182 -22.04 1.02 0.20
N TYR A 183 -21.33 0.38 1.14
CA TYR A 183 -20.76 -0.97 0.95
C TYR A 183 -21.02 -1.89 2.15
N ASP A 184 -21.96 -1.53 3.04
CA ASP A 184 -22.40 -2.34 4.19
C ASP A 184 -21.26 -2.87 5.07
N PHE A 185 -20.21 -2.06 5.26
CA PHE A 185 -19.18 -2.34 6.24
C PHE A 185 -19.69 -2.03 7.66
N PRO A 186 -19.44 -2.89 8.66
CA PRO A 186 -19.98 -2.74 10.01
C PRO A 186 -19.27 -1.66 10.85
N LEU A 187 -18.87 -0.54 10.24
CA LEU A 187 -18.02 0.53 10.79
C LEU A 187 -18.80 1.54 11.66
N TYR A 188 -19.52 1.03 12.65
CA TYR A 188 -20.29 1.84 13.62
C TYR A 188 -19.47 2.19 14.87
N ASP A 189 -20.07 2.91 15.82
CA ASP A 189 -19.43 3.18 17.10
C ASP A 189 -19.12 1.87 17.83
N ARG A 190 -17.89 1.73 18.33
CA ARG A 190 -17.36 0.49 18.94
C ARG A 190 -17.35 -0.73 18.00
N CYS A 191 -17.25 -0.51 16.69
CA CYS A 191 -17.02 -1.56 15.69
C CYS A 191 -15.88 -2.51 16.10
N PRO A 192 -16.02 -3.84 15.97
CA PRO A 192 -14.90 -4.77 16.09
C PRO A 192 -13.89 -4.57 14.95
N GLU A 193 -12.75 -5.25 15.00
CA GLU A 193 -11.83 -5.25 13.86
C GLU A 193 -12.49 -5.92 12.65
N ILE A 194 -12.26 -5.36 11.46
CA ILE A 194 -12.84 -5.85 10.22
C ILE A 194 -11.86 -6.67 9.38
N GLY A 195 -10.65 -6.92 9.90
CA GLY A 195 -9.62 -7.73 9.28
C GLY A 195 -8.93 -7.04 8.10
N ILE A 196 -8.89 -5.71 8.09
CA ILE A 196 -8.24 -4.93 7.02
C ILE A 196 -7.07 -4.14 7.63
N PRO A 197 -5.83 -4.66 7.54
CA PRO A 197 -4.66 -3.93 7.99
C PRO A 197 -4.50 -2.60 7.24
N CYS A 198 -4.25 -1.53 7.99
CA CYS A 198 -4.11 -0.20 7.46
C CYS A 198 -2.87 0.50 8.01
N VAL A 199 -2.00 0.95 7.10
CA VAL A 199 -0.84 1.79 7.45
C VAL A 199 -1.27 3.26 7.46
N TYR A 200 -1.02 3.97 8.56
CA TYR A 200 -1.39 5.38 8.71
C TYR A 200 -0.37 6.12 9.57
N SER A 201 -0.48 7.44 9.65
CA SER A 201 0.32 8.26 10.56
C SER A 201 -0.58 9.07 11.47
N SER A 202 -0.23 9.09 12.76
CA SER A 202 -0.89 9.95 13.75
C SER A 202 -0.49 11.43 13.63
N GLU A 203 0.54 11.73 12.83
CA GLU A 203 1.01 13.10 12.59
C GLU A 203 -0.09 13.91 11.89
N LYS A 204 -0.23 15.19 12.27
CA LYS A 204 -1.15 16.11 11.57
C LYS A 204 -0.54 16.51 10.22
N PRO A 205 -1.34 16.61 9.15
CA PRO A 205 -0.84 17.09 7.87
C PRO A 205 -0.29 18.51 7.96
N ARG A 206 0.80 18.73 7.26
CA ARG A 206 1.39 20.03 6.95
C ARG A 206 0.85 20.54 5.63
N PHE A 207 0.35 21.77 5.63
CA PHE A 207 -0.22 22.47 4.48
C PHE A 207 0.75 23.55 4.00
N ALA A 208 1.07 23.54 2.71
CA ALA A 208 1.83 24.61 2.07
C ALA A 208 0.98 25.89 1.97
N ARG A 209 1.64 27.04 2.07
CA ARG A 209 1.03 28.38 2.00
C ARG A 209 1.55 29.13 0.78
N CYS A 210 0.79 30.13 0.32
CA CYS A 210 1.16 30.93 -0.85
C CYS A 210 2.45 31.75 -0.66
N ASP A 211 2.80 32.07 0.60
CA ASP A 211 4.03 32.76 0.98
C ASP A 211 5.26 31.82 1.07
N GLY A 212 5.10 30.55 0.73
CA GLY A 212 6.14 29.52 0.82
C GLY A 212 6.32 28.92 2.21
N SER A 213 5.60 29.41 3.22
CA SER A 213 5.59 28.82 4.56
C SER A 213 4.76 27.53 4.61
N VAL A 214 4.86 26.82 5.75
CA VAL A 214 4.13 25.58 6.00
C VAL A 214 3.42 25.67 7.35
N SER A 215 2.16 25.25 7.40
CA SER A 215 1.34 25.31 8.61
C SER A 215 0.67 23.95 8.90
N LEU A 216 0.33 23.72 10.17
CA LEU A 216 -0.51 22.57 10.58
C LEU A 216 -2.00 22.89 10.50
N GLU A 217 -2.36 24.16 10.31
CA GLU A 217 -3.73 24.60 10.14
C GLU A 217 -4.05 24.71 8.66
N ARG A 218 -5.28 24.35 8.32
CA ARG A 218 -5.80 24.54 6.97
C ARG A 218 -6.28 25.99 6.82
N GLU A 219 -5.92 26.61 5.71
CA GLU A 219 -6.32 27.98 5.39
C GLU A 219 -7.84 28.07 5.17
N ALA A 220 -8.51 29.02 5.83
CA ALA A 220 -9.95 29.21 5.72
C ALA A 220 -10.30 29.79 4.34
N GLY A 221 -11.22 29.14 3.60
CA GLY A 221 -11.70 29.60 2.29
C GLY A 221 -11.24 28.76 1.08
N HIS A 222 -10.30 27.82 1.25
CA HIS A 222 -9.92 26.88 0.16
C HIS A 222 -10.93 25.72 0.06
N VAL A 223 -12.06 25.98 -0.59
CA VAL A 223 -13.09 25.00 -0.95
C VAL A 223 -12.70 24.28 -2.25
N GLY A 224 -12.00 23.15 -2.12
CA GLY A 224 -11.96 22.11 -3.15
C GLY A 224 -10.74 22.06 -4.07
N ARG A 225 -10.39 20.80 -4.38
CA ARG A 225 -9.34 20.27 -5.27
C ARG A 225 -7.90 20.73 -5.01
N ILE A 226 -7.12 19.77 -4.50
CA ILE A 226 -5.67 19.67 -4.65
C ILE A 226 -5.34 19.84 -6.14
N SER A 227 -4.97 21.05 -6.54
CA SER A 227 -4.36 21.33 -7.84
C SER A 227 -2.85 21.26 -7.70
N CYS A 228 -2.13 21.24 -8.82
CA CYS A 228 -0.67 21.10 -8.87
C CYS A 228 0.11 22.22 -8.13
N HIS A 229 -0.57 23.26 -7.62
CA HIS A 229 -0.05 24.31 -6.74
C HIS A 229 -0.62 24.28 -5.29
N ALA A 230 -1.55 23.37 -4.97
CA ALA A 230 -2.32 23.32 -3.73
C ALA A 230 -2.39 21.90 -3.12
N GLY A 231 -1.41 21.05 -3.42
CA GLY A 231 -1.30 19.70 -2.88
C GLY A 231 -0.44 19.60 -1.63
N PHE A 232 -0.54 18.48 -0.92
CA PHE A 232 0.39 18.16 0.15
C PHE A 232 1.80 17.96 -0.39
N GLY A 233 2.79 18.56 0.28
CA GLY A 233 4.20 18.17 0.11
C GLY A 233 4.40 16.70 0.49
N SER A 234 5.47 16.08 0.02
CA SER A 234 5.75 14.66 0.30
C SER A 234 7.25 14.39 0.26
N ALA A 235 7.68 13.31 0.92
CA ALA A 235 9.08 12.93 0.98
C ALA A 235 9.21 11.41 0.97
N ALA A 236 10.22 10.92 0.24
CA ALA A 236 10.45 9.50 0.01
C ALA A 236 10.60 8.69 1.30
N HIS A 237 11.19 9.24 2.36
CA HIS A 237 11.34 8.51 3.62
C HIS A 237 10.00 8.23 4.30
N ILE A 238 8.97 9.06 4.10
CA ILE A 238 7.63 8.77 4.62
C ILE A 238 6.88 7.82 3.70
N THR A 239 6.74 8.18 2.43
CA THR A 239 5.92 7.40 1.51
C THR A 239 6.52 6.01 1.26
N GLY A 240 7.85 5.93 1.25
CA GLY A 240 8.59 4.68 1.23
C GLY A 240 8.35 3.85 2.49
N SER A 241 8.45 4.41 3.69
CA SER A 241 8.13 3.68 4.93
C SER A 241 6.70 3.13 4.93
N PHE A 242 5.71 3.89 4.43
CA PHE A 242 4.35 3.37 4.22
C PHE A 242 4.36 2.14 3.31
N GLY A 243 5.00 2.23 2.14
CA GLY A 243 5.06 1.13 1.17
C GLY A 243 5.78 -0.11 1.71
N LEU A 244 6.88 0.07 2.42
CA LEU A 244 7.64 -1.02 3.06
C LEU A 244 6.79 -1.72 4.14
N MET A 245 6.08 -0.96 4.99
CA MET A 245 5.18 -1.55 5.99
C MET A 245 4.02 -2.30 5.32
N MET A 246 3.41 -1.74 4.28
CA MET A 246 2.33 -2.43 3.54
C MET A 246 2.81 -3.74 2.91
N ALA A 247 4.02 -3.76 2.33
CA ALA A 247 4.60 -4.98 1.78
C ALA A 247 4.84 -6.03 2.88
N GLY A 248 5.35 -5.62 4.05
CA GLY A 248 5.50 -6.50 5.21
C GLY A 248 4.17 -7.12 5.67
N LEU A 249 3.10 -6.33 5.74
CA LEU A 249 1.76 -6.83 6.06
C LEU A 249 1.24 -7.81 5.01
N ALA A 250 1.46 -7.53 3.72
CA ALA A 250 1.09 -8.44 2.65
C ALA A 250 1.87 -9.77 2.72
N LEU A 251 3.16 -9.73 3.02
CA LEU A 251 3.98 -10.94 3.21
C LEU A 251 3.49 -11.77 4.40
N ASN A 252 3.12 -11.13 5.52
CA ASN A 252 2.56 -11.82 6.68
C ASN A 252 1.17 -12.44 6.39
N ILE A 253 0.41 -11.88 5.45
CA ILE A 253 -0.85 -12.50 4.98
C ILE A 253 -0.54 -13.73 4.13
N LEU A 254 0.42 -13.63 3.20
CA LEU A 254 0.81 -14.72 2.31
C LEU A 254 1.51 -15.87 3.05
N CYS A 255 2.28 -15.53 4.09
CA CYS A 255 3.00 -16.45 4.94
C CYS A 255 2.72 -16.11 6.41
N PRO A 256 1.58 -16.55 6.96
CA PRO A 256 1.24 -16.33 8.36
C PRO A 256 2.30 -16.89 9.30
N ASP A 257 2.66 -16.11 10.32
CA ASP A 257 3.65 -16.52 11.32
C ASP A 257 3.09 -17.70 12.16
N SER A 258 3.69 -18.87 11.97
CA SER A 258 3.35 -20.07 12.72
C SER A 258 3.91 -20.03 14.15
N LEU A 259 4.88 -19.16 14.44
CA LEU A 259 5.52 -19.05 15.76
C LEU A 259 4.70 -18.18 16.72
N SER A 260 4.11 -17.07 16.24
CA SER A 260 3.32 -16.17 17.09
C SER A 260 2.04 -16.80 17.67
N SER A 261 1.45 -17.78 16.98
CA SER A 261 0.27 -18.52 17.47
C SER A 261 0.60 -19.49 18.61
N SER A 262 1.86 -19.91 18.75
CA SER A 262 2.33 -20.82 19.80
C SER A 262 2.71 -20.13 21.12
N ALA A 263 3.00 -18.83 21.10
CA ALA A 263 3.50 -18.08 22.25
C ALA A 263 2.41 -17.60 23.23
N CYS A 264 1.12 -17.70 22.88
CA CYS A 264 0.02 -17.12 23.66
C CYS A 264 -0.56 -18.05 24.75
N SER A 265 0.00 -19.25 24.97
CA SER A 265 -0.56 -20.25 25.90
C SER A 265 0.07 -20.29 27.30
N THR A 266 1.10 -19.50 27.61
CA THR A 266 1.88 -19.67 28.86
C THR A 266 2.00 -18.46 29.78
N CYS A 267 1.45 -17.30 29.45
CA CYS A 267 1.44 -16.15 30.37
C CYS A 267 0.11 -16.07 31.16
N SER A 268 -0.11 -17.03 32.06
CA SER A 268 -1.00 -16.79 33.21
C SER A 268 -0.19 -16.04 34.27
N PRO A 269 -0.64 -14.86 34.76
CA PRO A 269 0.00 -14.24 35.92
C PRO A 269 -0.17 -15.18 37.11
N LYS A 270 0.96 -15.65 37.68
CA LYS A 270 0.94 -16.32 38.98
C LYS A 270 0.42 -15.33 40.05
N PRO A 271 -0.34 -15.83 41.04
CA PRO A 271 -1.09 -15.02 42.01
C PRO A 271 -0.21 -14.12 42.86
#